data_AF-A0A1A7XXX5-F1
#
_entry.id   AF-A0A1A7XXX5-F1
#
_cell.length_a   1.000
_cell.length_b   1.000
_cell.length_c   1.000
_cell.angle_alpha   90.00
_cell.angle_beta   90.00
_cell.angle_gamma   90.00
#
_symmetry.space_group_name_H-M   'P 1'
#
loop_
_entity.id
_entity.type
_entity.pdbx_description
1 polymer ?
#
loop_
_entity_poly.entity_id
_entity_poly.type
_entity_poly.pdbx_seq_one_letter_code
_entity_poly.pdbx_strand_id
1 'polypeptide(L)'
;MRVRAPLRWVLWDVKDTLLQVRGSVGEQYAKEAGRLGLSLSPAEVDNAFQQAYQHYNSTYPNYGLSQGLNGQTWWVRVVKETLSLCRVQDPVLINTVA
;
A
#
# COMPACT_ATOMS: atom_id res chain seq x y z
N MET A 1 27.02 41.34 -18.58
CA MET A 1 26.06 40.28 -18.97
C MET A 1 26.15 39.13 -17.97
N ARG A 2 25.06 38.75 -17.29
CA ARG A 2 25.04 37.52 -16.47
C ARG A 2 24.71 36.34 -17.38
N VAL A 3 25.68 35.47 -17.63
CA VAL A 3 25.45 34.18 -18.29
C VAL A 3 24.71 33.29 -17.30
N ARG A 4 23.49 32.85 -17.66
CA ARG A 4 22.76 31.87 -16.84
C ARG A 4 23.43 30.51 -17.02
N ALA A 5 23.79 29.87 -15.92
CA ALA A 5 24.28 28.50 -15.95
C ALA A 5 23.18 27.56 -16.49
N PRO A 6 23.51 26.56 -17.32
CA PRO A 6 22.53 25.63 -17.86
C PRO A 6 21.96 24.73 -16.78
N LEU A 7 20.69 24.35 -16.94
CA LEU A 7 20.07 23.29 -16.15
C LEU A 7 20.87 21.99 -16.35
N ARG A 8 21.29 21.36 -15.25
CA ARG A 8 22.15 20.16 -15.31
C ARG A 8 21.40 18.86 -15.04
N TRP A 9 20.42 18.88 -14.14
CA TRP A 9 19.71 17.68 -13.71
C TRP A 9 18.24 17.99 -13.46
N VAL A 10 17.39 17.03 -13.83
CA VAL A 10 15.99 16.97 -13.41
C VAL A 10 15.77 15.59 -12.81
N LEU A 11 15.36 15.56 -11.55
CA LEU A 11 15.07 14.34 -10.81
C LEU A 11 13.55 14.26 -10.63
N TRP A 12 12.99 13.06 -10.81
CA TRP A 12 11.55 12.83 -10.78
C TRP A 12 11.23 11.78 -9.73
N ASP A 13 10.23 12.05 -8.91
CA ASP A 13 9.47 10.97 -8.25
C ASP A 13 8.55 10.32 -9.29
N VAL A 14 8.19 9.05 -9.09
CA VAL A 14 7.39 8.30 -10.06
C VAL A 14 5.89 8.51 -9.83
N LYS A 15 5.43 8.47 -8.57
CA LYS A 15 4.00 8.39 -8.25
C LYS A 15 3.33 9.73 -8.52
N ASP A 16 2.20 9.69 -9.23
CA ASP A 16 1.39 10.85 -9.64
C ASP A 16 2.15 11.92 -10.43
N THR A 17 3.36 11.59 -10.89
CA THR A 17 4.22 12.42 -11.71
C THR A 17 4.44 11.76 -13.06
N LEU A 18 4.94 10.52 -13.05
CA LEU A 18 5.17 9.70 -14.25
C LEU A 18 4.11 8.60 -14.39
N LEU A 19 3.64 8.04 -13.28
CA LEU A 19 2.67 6.94 -13.25
C LEU A 19 1.61 7.14 -12.17
N GLN A 20 0.39 6.68 -12.48
CA GLN A 20 -0.73 6.62 -11.53
C GLN A 20 -1.29 5.20 -11.46
N VAL A 21 -1.76 4.82 -10.29
CA VAL A 21 -2.46 3.55 -10.07
C VAL A 21 -3.88 3.69 -10.63
N ARG A 22 -4.37 2.66 -11.33
CA ARG A 22 -5.74 2.64 -11.86
C ARG A 22 -6.69 2.12 -10.80
N GLY A 23 -7.67 2.94 -10.43
CA GLY A 23 -8.63 2.63 -9.39
C GLY A 23 -8.06 2.80 -7.98
N SER A 24 -8.91 2.62 -6.98
CA SER A 24 -8.51 2.69 -5.57
C SER A 24 -7.81 1.41 -5.09
N VAL A 25 -7.22 1.45 -3.89
CA VAL A 25 -6.67 0.24 -3.27
C VAL A 25 -7.79 -0.74 -2.91
N GLY A 26 -8.92 -0.21 -2.46
CA GLY A 26 -10.12 -0.98 -2.16
C GLY A 26 -10.69 -1.68 -3.38
N GLU A 27 -10.76 -1.02 -4.53
CA GLU A 27 -11.20 -1.64 -5.79
C GLU A 27 -10.29 -2.80 -6.21
N GLN A 28 -8.98 -2.63 -6.08
CA GLN A 28 -8.02 -3.68 -6.42
C GLN A 28 -8.10 -4.87 -5.46
N TYR A 29 -8.14 -4.60 -4.16
CA TYR A 29 -8.22 -5.65 -3.14
C TYR A 29 -9.54 -6.40 -3.23
N ALA A 30 -10.68 -5.70 -3.37
CA ALA A 30 -11.98 -6.34 -3.52
C ALA A 30 -12.04 -7.22 -4.77
N LYS A 31 -11.42 -6.78 -5.87
CA LYS A 31 -11.33 -7.57 -7.10
C LYS A 31 -10.51 -8.85 -6.91
N GLU A 32 -9.33 -8.77 -6.29
CA GLU A 32 -8.48 -9.95 -6.05
C GLU A 32 -9.11 -10.90 -5.03
N ALA A 33 -9.69 -10.37 -3.95
CA ALA A 33 -10.44 -11.15 -2.97
C ALA A 33 -11.65 -11.86 -3.60
N GLY A 34 -12.34 -11.20 -4.53
CA GLY A 34 -13.44 -11.79 -5.31
C GLY A 34 -13.06 -13.03 -6.11
N ARG A 35 -11.81 -13.10 -6.61
CA ARG A 35 -11.29 -14.30 -7.30
C ARG A 35 -11.13 -15.50 -6.38
N LEU A 36 -11.07 -15.26 -5.07
CA LEU A 36 -10.99 -16.28 -4.02
C LEU A 36 -12.35 -16.53 -3.34
N GLY A 37 -13.44 -15.97 -3.89
CA GLY A 37 -14.79 -16.13 -3.34
C GLY A 37 -15.15 -15.19 -2.19
N LEU A 38 -14.32 -14.18 -1.91
CA LEU A 38 -14.58 -13.17 -0.89
C LEU A 38 -15.25 -11.94 -1.49
N SER A 39 -16.35 -11.49 -0.88
CA SER A 39 -17.03 -10.25 -1.27
C SER A 39 -16.68 -9.14 -0.29
N LEU A 40 -15.76 -8.25 -0.66
CA LEU A 40 -15.36 -7.10 0.14
C LEU A 40 -15.92 -5.81 -0.46
N SER A 41 -16.34 -4.88 0.38
CA SER A 41 -16.72 -3.53 -0.04
C SER A 41 -15.46 -2.70 -0.34
N PRO A 42 -15.27 -2.17 -1.57
CA PRO A 42 -14.11 -1.33 -1.88
C PRO A 42 -13.92 -0.16 -0.90
N ALA A 43 -15.01 0.52 -0.53
CA ALA A 43 -14.95 1.65 0.40
C ALA A 43 -14.56 1.24 1.83
N GLU A 44 -14.99 0.05 2.28
CA GLU A 44 -14.55 -0.49 3.58
C GLU A 44 -13.05 -0.81 3.55
N VAL A 45 -12.58 -1.41 2.45
CA VAL A 45 -11.16 -1.74 2.28
C VAL A 45 -10.29 -0.50 2.16
N ASP A 46 -10.73 0.55 1.46
CA ASP A 46 -10.00 1.82 1.40
C ASP A 46 -9.80 2.43 2.80
N ASN A 47 -10.87 2.45 3.62
CA ASN A 47 -10.81 2.95 4.99
C ASN A 47 -9.92 2.08 5.89
N ALA A 48 -9.99 0.76 5.74
CA ALA A 48 -9.16 -0.18 6.50
C ALA A 48 -7.68 -0.06 6.11
N PHE A 49 -7.39 0.06 4.81
CA PHE A 49 -6.02 0.24 4.32
C PHE A 49 -5.42 1.53 4.83
N GLN A 50 -6.18 2.64 4.81
CA GLN A 50 -5.71 3.92 5.34
C GLN A 50 -5.34 3.80 6.82
N GLN A 51 -6.17 3.14 7.63
CA GLN A 51 -5.89 2.92 9.06
C GLN A 51 -4.63 2.06 9.26
N ALA A 52 -4.54 0.92 8.59
CA ALA A 52 -3.39 0.02 8.68
C ALA A 52 -2.11 0.73 8.22
N TYR A 53 -2.12 1.38 7.06
CA TYR A 53 -0.98 2.09 6.53
C TYR A 53 -0.50 3.20 7.47
N GLN A 54 -1.41 4.02 8.02
CA GLN A 54 -1.05 5.06 8.99
C GLN A 54 -0.37 4.48 10.23
N HIS A 55 -0.93 3.40 10.79
CA HIS A 55 -0.36 2.72 11.94
C HIS A 55 1.06 2.18 11.66
N TYR A 56 1.27 1.49 10.54
CA TYR A 56 2.58 0.95 10.20
C TYR A 56 3.58 2.03 9.81
N ASN A 57 3.14 3.11 9.16
CA ASN A 57 4.03 4.20 8.76
C ASN A 57 4.51 5.03 9.97
N SER A 58 3.69 5.18 11.01
CA SER A 58 4.09 5.83 12.25
C SER A 58 4.97 4.93 13.13
N THR A 59 4.65 3.63 13.21
CA THR A 59 5.30 2.70 14.15
C THR A 59 6.58 2.09 13.57
N TYR A 60 6.61 1.88 12.25
CA TYR A 60 7.71 1.27 11.50
C TYR A 60 8.03 2.12 10.25
N PRO A 61 8.52 3.36 10.41
CA PRO A 61 8.80 4.25 9.29
C PRO A 61 9.87 3.66 8.36
N ASN A 62 9.91 4.13 7.11
CA ASN A 62 10.84 3.65 6.08
C ASN A 62 10.86 2.11 5.99
N TYR A 63 9.67 1.52 5.85
CA TYR A 63 9.46 0.07 5.79
C TYR A 63 9.95 -0.71 7.01
N GLY A 64 10.19 -0.04 8.13
CA GLY A 64 10.70 -0.65 9.37
C GLY A 64 12.16 -1.10 9.29
N LEU A 65 12.96 -0.52 8.38
CA LEU A 65 14.35 -0.94 8.15
C LEU A 65 15.21 -0.86 9.42
N SER A 66 15.07 0.21 10.21
CA SER A 66 15.79 0.35 11.48
C SER A 66 15.33 -0.62 12.57
N GLN A 67 14.18 -1.28 12.38
CA GLN A 67 13.59 -2.25 13.30
C GLN A 67 13.75 -3.69 12.79
N GLY A 68 14.58 -3.92 11.76
CA GLY A 68 14.85 -5.25 11.21
C GLY A 68 13.76 -5.79 10.30
N LEU A 69 12.83 -4.95 9.85
CA LEU A 69 11.89 -5.31 8.79
C LEU A 69 12.49 -5.03 7.40
N ASN A 70 11.84 -5.57 6.38
CA ASN A 70 12.09 -5.22 4.99
C ASN A 70 10.78 -4.80 4.32
N GLY A 71 10.88 -4.23 3.11
CA GLY A 71 9.72 -3.75 2.36
C GLY A 71 8.62 -4.78 2.17
N GLN A 72 8.99 -6.04 1.89
CA GLN A 72 8.02 -7.12 1.69
C GLN A 72 7.25 -7.42 2.98
N THR A 73 7.95 -7.70 4.08
CA THR A 73 7.33 -8.02 5.37
C THR A 73 6.48 -6.86 5.86
N TRP A 74 6.92 -5.62 5.64
CA TRP A 74 6.16 -4.43 6.01
C TRP A 74 4.84 -4.34 5.26
N TRP A 75 4.86 -4.48 3.92
CA TRP A 75 3.63 -4.43 3.12
C TRP A 75 2.69 -5.61 3.37
N VAL A 76 3.23 -6.83 3.54
CA VAL A 76 2.43 -8.00 3.91
C VAL A 76 1.67 -7.75 5.21
N ARG A 77 2.30 -7.15 6.21
CA ARG A 77 1.63 -6.81 7.48
C ARG A 77 0.50 -5.78 7.28
N VAL A 78 0.73 -4.74 6.48
CA VAL A 78 -0.32 -3.77 6.13
C VAL A 78 -1.52 -4.45 5.46
N VAL A 79 -1.28 -5.34 4.49
CA VAL A 79 -2.34 -6.07 3.78
C VAL A 79 -3.12 -6.96 4.75
N LYS A 80 -2.43 -7.73 5.60
CA LYS A 80 -3.08 -8.61 6.57
C LYS A 80 -3.94 -7.85 7.58
N GLU A 81 -3.44 -6.73 8.10
CA GLU A 81 -4.20 -5.87 9.01
C GLU A 81 -5.43 -5.27 8.31
N THR A 82 -5.28 -4.84 7.05
CA THR A 82 -6.39 -4.33 6.23
C THR A 82 -7.51 -5.38 6.12
N LEU A 83 -7.17 -6.63 5.76
CA LEU A 83 -8.15 -7.71 5.63
C LEU A 83 -8.81 -8.07 6.97
N SER A 84 -8.02 -8.07 8.06
CA SER A 84 -8.52 -8.30 9.42
C SER A 84 -9.55 -7.23 9.84
N LEU A 85 -9.29 -5.95 9.55
CA LEU A 85 -10.23 -4.85 9.78
C LEU A 85 -11.51 -4.98 8.94
N CYS A 86 -11.42 -5.59 7.76
CA CYS A 86 -12.57 -5.98 6.93
C CYS A 86 -13.20 -7.33 7.34
N ARG A 87 -12.90 -7.83 8.55
CA ARG A 87 -13.46 -9.05 9.15
C ARG A 87 -13.14 -10.35 8.41
N VAL A 88 -12.12 -10.36 7.57
CA VAL A 88 -11.55 -11.61 7.04
C VAL A 88 -10.68 -12.21 8.13
N GLN A 89 -11.12 -13.31 8.74
CA GLN A 89 -10.44 -13.93 9.89
C GLN A 89 -9.80 -15.28 9.58
N ASP A 90 -10.08 -15.87 8.42
CA ASP A 90 -9.49 -17.14 8.01
C ASP A 90 -7.98 -16.94 7.71
N PRO A 91 -7.08 -17.53 8.51
CA PRO A 91 -5.64 -17.37 8.32
C PRO A 91 -5.15 -17.88 6.96
N VAL A 92 -5.80 -18.89 6.38
CA VAL A 92 -5.45 -19.43 5.06
C VAL A 92 -5.78 -18.38 3.99
N LEU A 93 -6.95 -17.74 4.07
CA LEU A 93 -7.35 -16.71 3.11
C LEU A 93 -6.48 -15.46 3.23
N ILE A 94 -6.20 -15.01 4.46
CA ILE A 94 -5.31 -13.87 4.72
C ILE A 94 -3.91 -14.12 4.15
N ASN A 95 -3.37 -15.32 4.32
CA ASN A 95 -2.05 -15.69 3.78
C ASN A 95 -2.06 -15.95 2.26
N THR A 96 -3.23 -16.18 1.65
CA THR A 96 -3.34 -16.38 0.20
C THR A 96 -3.42 -15.05 -0.54
N VAL A 97 -4.00 -14.02 0.09
CA VAL A 97 -4.14 -12.67 -0.50
C VAL A 97 -2.89 -11.81 -0.29
N ALA A 98 -2.17 -11.97 0.83
CA ALA A 98 -1.04 -11.13 1.24
C ALA A 98 0.32 -11.78 0.96
#